data_AF-A0A970TBL7-F1
#
_entry.id   AF-A0A970TBL7-F1
#
_cell.length_a   1.000
_cell.length_b   1.000
_cell.length_c   1.000
_cell.angle_alpha   90.00
_cell.angle_beta   90.00
_cell.angle_gamma   90.00
#
_symmetry.space_group_name_H-M   'P 1'
#
loop_
_entity.id
_entity.type
_entity.pdbx_description
1 polymer ?
#
loop_
_entity_poly.entity_id
_entity_poly.type
_entity_poly.pdbx_seq_one_letter_code
_entity_poly.pdbx_strand_id
1 'polypeptide(L)'
;MSDDQAQRVITYEAADRGAVCCLGCQQWTLVLIGVALIGWYVYSRVLWALVVGIVLVLAGVGLGRVLRSSRRGRWEISFDRDRRIVTIVSQTRGGTTERVLPFDEIATVELEEIRRDVSTGDDVPYLRPVLHLTSGEIAPLDERMSVKRPDRAQEIAEQMREIIAE
;
A
#
# COMPACT_ATOMS: atom_id res chain seq x y z
N MET A 1 -8.35 -17.31 -2.92
CA MET A 1 -9.54 -16.43 -2.87
C MET A 1 -10.22 -16.59 -4.20
N SER A 2 -11.42 -17.19 -4.24
CA SER A 2 -12.20 -17.29 -5.47
C SER A 2 -12.72 -15.91 -5.85
N ASP A 3 -12.78 -15.62 -7.15
CA ASP A 3 -13.22 -14.31 -7.71
C ASP A 3 -14.56 -13.82 -7.14
N ASP A 4 -15.41 -14.73 -6.66
CA ASP A 4 -16.71 -14.45 -6.05
C ASP A 4 -16.64 -13.74 -4.67
N GLN A 5 -15.51 -13.82 -3.96
CA GLN A 5 -15.28 -13.06 -2.72
C GLN A 5 -14.76 -11.64 -2.99
N ALA A 6 -13.99 -11.45 -4.07
CA ALA A 6 -13.39 -10.16 -4.43
C ALA A 6 -14.44 -9.15 -4.93
N GLN A 7 -15.57 -9.63 -5.47
CA GLN A 7 -16.71 -8.77 -5.82
C GLN A 7 -17.56 -8.35 -4.61
N ARG A 8 -17.54 -9.10 -3.51
CA ARG A 8 -18.40 -8.85 -2.33
C ARG A 8 -17.75 -7.97 -1.27
N VAL A 9 -16.44 -8.09 -1.12
CA VAL A 9 -15.65 -7.27 -0.19
C VAL A 9 -14.80 -6.31 -1.01
N ILE A 10 -15.13 -5.03 -0.95
CA ILE A 10 -14.36 -4.00 -1.65
C ILE A 10 -13.28 -3.51 -0.70
N THR A 11 -12.03 -3.78 -1.03
CA THR A 11 -10.87 -3.37 -0.23
C THR A 11 -10.10 -2.27 -0.94
N TYR A 12 -9.95 -1.11 -0.29
CA TYR A 12 -9.02 -0.08 -0.70
C TYR A 12 -7.77 -0.17 0.17
N GLU A 13 -6.61 -0.13 -0.47
CA GLU A 13 -5.31 -0.26 0.20
C GLU A 13 -4.44 0.96 -0.10
N ALA A 14 -3.52 1.28 0.81
CA ALA A 14 -2.58 2.38 0.62
C ALA A 14 -1.67 2.20 -0.62
N ALA A 15 -1.36 3.31 -1.28
CA ALA A 15 -0.56 3.36 -2.52
C ALA A 15 0.87 2.82 -2.39
N ASP A 16 1.37 2.62 -1.17
CA ASP A 16 2.72 2.11 -0.88
C ASP A 16 2.98 0.71 -1.46
N ARG A 17 1.93 -0.06 -1.82
CA ARG A 17 2.08 -1.37 -2.47
C ARG A 17 2.67 -1.28 -3.88
N GLY A 18 2.39 -0.23 -4.64
CA GLY A 18 2.96 -0.01 -5.97
C GLY A 18 4.48 0.14 -5.93
N ALA A 19 5.00 0.85 -4.92
CA ALA A 19 6.43 0.98 -4.68
C ALA A 19 7.06 -0.38 -4.31
N VAL A 20 6.33 -1.26 -3.62
CA VAL A 20 6.80 -2.62 -3.27
C VAL A 20 6.93 -3.50 -4.52
N CYS A 21 5.99 -3.43 -5.46
CA CYS A 21 6.10 -4.14 -6.74
C CYS A 21 7.34 -3.69 -7.52
N CYS A 22 7.56 -2.38 -7.64
CA CYS A 22 8.75 -1.84 -8.32
C CYS A 22 10.07 -2.26 -7.64
N LEU A 23 10.12 -2.20 -6.30
CA LEU A 23 11.29 -2.66 -5.53
C LEU A 23 11.51 -4.17 -5.66
N GLY A 24 10.45 -4.97 -5.76
CA GLY A 24 10.52 -6.40 -6.04
C GLY A 24 11.09 -6.70 -7.43
N CYS A 25 10.68 -5.93 -8.45
CA CYS A 25 11.29 -6.02 -9.78
C CYS A 25 12.79 -5.65 -9.73
N GLN A 26 13.16 -4.55 -9.05
CA GLN A 26 14.55 -4.17 -8.87
C GLN A 26 15.37 -5.24 -8.15
N GLN A 27 14.80 -5.88 -7.12
CA GLN A 27 15.42 -6.99 -6.39
C GLN A 27 15.78 -8.14 -7.34
N TRP A 28 14.82 -8.60 -8.15
CA TRP A 28 15.05 -9.69 -9.10
C TRP A 28 16.03 -9.31 -10.20
N THR A 29 15.97 -8.09 -10.72
CA THR A 29 16.92 -7.58 -11.71
C THR A 29 18.35 -7.61 -11.18
N LEU A 30 18.59 -7.17 -9.94
CA LEU A 30 19.92 -7.23 -9.31
C LEU A 30 20.44 -8.67 -9.20
N VAL A 31 19.58 -9.60 -8.76
CA VAL A 31 19.95 -11.01 -8.63
C VAL A 31 20.27 -11.63 -10.00
N LEU A 32 19.40 -11.44 -10.99
CA LEU A 32 19.57 -12.04 -12.32
C LEU A 32 20.81 -11.51 -13.05
N ILE A 33 21.03 -10.19 -13.02
CA ILE A 33 22.25 -9.58 -13.60
C ILE A 33 23.48 -10.09 -12.85
N GLY A 34 23.42 -10.17 -11.53
CA GLY A 34 24.52 -10.68 -10.71
C GLY A 34 24.89 -12.13 -11.05
N VAL A 35 23.89 -13.02 -11.16
CA VAL A 35 24.08 -14.42 -11.58
C VAL A 35 24.63 -14.52 -13.00
N ALA A 36 24.13 -13.71 -13.93
CA ALA A 36 24.63 -13.69 -15.30
C ALA A 36 26.12 -13.28 -15.38
N LEU A 37 26.54 -12.28 -14.60
CA LEU A 37 27.94 -11.86 -14.53
C LEU A 37 28.86 -12.91 -13.90
N ILE A 38 28.38 -13.64 -12.89
CA ILE A 38 29.11 -14.78 -12.31
C ILE A 38 29.24 -15.90 -13.35
N GLY A 39 28.17 -16.22 -14.10
CA GLY A 39 28.23 -17.18 -15.20
C GLY A 39 29.17 -16.73 -16.32
N TRP A 40 29.18 -15.43 -16.64
CA TRP A 40 30.11 -14.85 -17.60
C TRP A 40 31.58 -14.99 -17.17
N TYR A 41 31.88 -14.83 -15.88
CA TYR A 41 33.21 -15.11 -15.35
C TYR A 41 33.66 -16.56 -15.63
N VAL A 42 32.77 -17.54 -15.48
CA VAL A 42 33.09 -18.95 -15.75
C VAL A 42 33.53 -19.16 -17.20
N TYR A 43 32.92 -18.44 -18.14
CA TYR A 43 33.26 -18.51 -19.56
C TYR A 43 34.50 -17.69 -19.94
N SER A 44 34.59 -16.45 -19.47
CA SER A 44 35.58 -15.46 -19.92
C SER A 44 36.80 -15.30 -19.00
N ARG A 45 36.77 -15.86 -17.78
CA ARG A 45 37.78 -15.71 -16.72
C ARG A 45 38.03 -14.26 -16.28
N VAL A 46 37.09 -13.35 -16.53
CA VAL A 46 37.22 -11.93 -16.22
C VAL A 46 36.88 -11.62 -14.76
N LEU A 47 37.89 -11.31 -13.94
CA LEU A 47 37.76 -11.17 -12.48
C LEU A 47 36.77 -10.07 -12.04
N TRP A 48 36.70 -8.94 -12.75
CA TRP A 48 35.79 -7.86 -12.38
C TRP A 48 34.31 -8.28 -12.47
N ALA A 49 33.97 -9.12 -13.45
CA ALA A 49 32.60 -9.62 -13.62
C ALA A 49 32.17 -10.48 -12.43
N LEU A 50 33.09 -11.27 -11.87
CA LEU A 50 32.84 -12.05 -10.66
C LEU A 50 32.56 -11.14 -9.45
N VAL A 51 33.39 -10.12 -9.22
CA VAL A 51 33.25 -9.20 -8.09
C VAL A 51 31.94 -8.42 -8.18
N VAL A 52 31.67 -7.81 -9.33
CA VAL A 52 30.42 -7.06 -9.55
C VAL A 52 29.20 -7.98 -9.43
N GLY A 53 29.29 -9.20 -9.98
CA GLY A 53 28.22 -10.18 -9.88
C GLY A 53 27.85 -10.54 -8.45
N ILE A 54 28.85 -10.81 -7.60
CA ILE A 54 28.65 -11.10 -6.16
C ILE A 54 28.01 -9.91 -5.45
N VAL A 55 28.51 -8.69 -5.68
CA VAL A 55 27.95 -7.47 -5.06
C VAL A 55 26.47 -7.29 -5.42
N LEU A 56 26.12 -7.48 -6.70
CA LEU A 56 24.73 -7.36 -7.16
C LEU A 56 23.81 -8.43 -6.55
N VAL A 57 24.27 -9.68 -6.46
CA VAL A 57 23.50 -10.74 -5.80
C VAL A 57 23.30 -10.42 -4.32
N LEU A 58 24.34 -10.01 -3.60
CA LEU A 58 24.24 -9.65 -2.18
C LEU A 58 23.32 -8.43 -1.97
N ALA A 59 23.40 -7.42 -2.83
CA ALA A 59 22.51 -6.27 -2.79
C ALA A 59 21.05 -6.68 -3.04
N GLY A 60 20.79 -7.54 -4.03
CA GLY A 60 19.45 -8.09 -4.31
C GLY A 60 18.90 -8.94 -3.16
N VAL A 61 19.73 -9.81 -2.56
CA VAL A 61 19.33 -10.61 -1.38
C VAL A 61 19.07 -9.72 -0.16
N GLY A 62 19.92 -8.72 0.08
CA GLY A 62 19.76 -7.73 1.13
C GLY A 62 18.46 -6.93 0.98
N LEU A 63 18.17 -6.45 -0.22
CA LEU A 63 16.92 -5.78 -0.55
C LEU A 63 15.72 -6.70 -0.33
N GLY A 64 15.79 -7.95 -0.76
CA GLY A 64 14.73 -8.94 -0.52
C GLY A 64 14.49 -9.23 0.96
N ARG A 65 15.56 -9.27 1.78
CA ARG A 65 15.43 -9.39 3.23
C ARG A 65 14.76 -8.17 3.84
N VAL A 66 15.10 -6.96 3.38
CA VAL A 66 14.44 -5.72 3.81
C VAL A 66 12.97 -5.72 3.38
N LEU A 67 12.65 -6.09 2.15
CA LEU A 67 11.25 -6.15 1.67
C LEU A 67 10.41 -7.16 2.46
N ARG A 68 10.98 -8.30 2.86
CA ARG A 68 10.29 -9.31 3.70
C ARG A 68 10.23 -8.93 5.18
N SER A 69 11.29 -8.32 5.70
CA SER A 69 11.40 -7.93 7.13
C SER A 69 10.68 -6.63 7.42
N SER A 70 10.49 -5.77 6.41
CA SER A 70 9.67 -4.60 6.52
C SER A 70 8.24 -5.07 6.68
N ARG A 71 7.80 -5.21 7.94
CA ARG A 71 6.40 -5.03 8.33
C ARG A 71 6.01 -3.59 7.96
N ARG A 72 5.99 -3.27 6.66
CA ARG A 72 5.35 -2.08 6.14
C ARG A 72 3.89 -2.28 6.47
N GLY A 73 3.34 -1.31 7.17
CA GLY A 73 2.00 -1.41 7.71
C GLY A 73 1.02 -1.82 6.62
N ARG A 74 0.12 -2.71 6.99
CA ARG A 74 -1.15 -2.90 6.32
C ARG A 74 -2.05 -1.72 6.67
N TRP A 75 -2.37 -0.90 5.67
CA TRP A 75 -3.36 0.17 5.76
C TRP A 75 -4.43 -0.09 4.73
N GLU A 76 -5.57 -0.58 5.21
CA GLU A 76 -6.63 -1.09 4.37
C GLU A 76 -7.97 -0.70 4.97
N ILE A 77 -8.92 -0.36 4.11
CA ILE A 77 -10.34 -0.27 4.45
C ILE A 77 -11.06 -1.31 3.60
N SER A 78 -11.85 -2.14 4.25
CA SER A 78 -12.67 -3.16 3.58
C SER A 78 -14.13 -2.91 3.88
N PHE A 79 -14.95 -2.92 2.84
CA PHE A 79 -16.39 -2.84 2.92
C PHE A 79 -16.97 -4.23 2.67
N ASP A 80 -17.53 -4.84 3.71
CA ASP A 80 -18.23 -6.13 3.62
C ASP A 80 -19.74 -5.86 3.50
N ARG A 81 -20.26 -6.03 2.28
CA ARG A 81 -21.68 -5.78 1.97
C ARG A 81 -22.61 -6.79 2.63
N ASP A 82 -22.18 -8.05 2.73
CA ASP A 82 -23.00 -9.13 3.30
C ASP A 82 -23.22 -8.90 4.80
N ARG A 83 -22.16 -8.44 5.50
CA ARG A 83 -22.21 -8.14 6.93
C ARG A 83 -22.61 -6.69 7.24
N ARG A 84 -22.68 -5.83 6.24
CA ARG A 84 -22.90 -4.36 6.37
C ARG A 84 -21.93 -3.70 7.35
N ILE A 85 -20.64 -4.04 7.23
CA ILE A 85 -19.58 -3.48 8.09
C ILE A 85 -18.41 -2.94 7.26
N VAL A 86 -17.79 -1.90 7.80
CA VAL A 86 -16.51 -1.36 7.37
C VAL A 86 -15.44 -1.81 8.34
N THR A 87 -14.38 -2.43 7.83
CA THR A 87 -13.19 -2.76 8.63
C THR A 87 -12.04 -1.86 8.22
N ILE A 88 -11.54 -1.07 9.15
CA ILE A 88 -10.33 -0.24 9.00
C ILE A 88 -9.20 -0.95 9.70
N VAL A 89 -8.18 -1.34 8.93
CA VAL A 89 -6.95 -1.93 9.44
C VAL A 89 -5.83 -0.91 9.29
N SER A 90 -5.19 -0.58 10.40
CA SER A 90 -3.97 0.23 10.41
C SER A 90 -2.89 -0.53 11.17
N GLN A 91 -1.76 -0.78 10.51
CA GLN A 91 -0.64 -1.46 11.14
C GLN A 91 0.52 -0.48 11.30
N THR A 92 0.86 -0.19 12.55
CA THR A 92 1.98 0.66 12.90
C THR A 92 3.14 -0.19 13.43
N ARG A 93 4.30 0.43 13.69
CA ARG A 93 5.42 -0.25 14.34
C ARG A 93 5.04 -0.84 15.72
N GLY A 94 3.99 -0.31 16.37
CA GLY A 94 3.52 -0.74 17.68
C GLY A 94 2.50 -1.89 17.68
N GLY A 95 1.95 -2.27 16.51
CA GLY A 95 0.93 -3.31 16.42
C GLY A 95 -0.04 -3.10 15.26
N THR A 96 -0.95 -4.06 15.08
CA THR A 96 -2.09 -3.94 14.16
C THR A 96 -3.29 -3.49 14.97
N THR A 97 -3.86 -2.36 14.59
CA THR A 97 -5.14 -1.87 15.07
C THR A 97 -6.21 -2.16 14.02
N GLU A 98 -7.28 -2.80 14.46
CA GLU A 98 -8.44 -3.11 13.64
C GLU A 98 -9.66 -2.45 14.28
N ARG A 99 -10.37 -1.64 13.49
CA ARG A 99 -11.62 -1.00 13.90
C ARG A 99 -12.71 -1.45 12.95
N VAL A 100 -13.78 -2.01 13.49
CA VAL A 100 -14.96 -2.43 12.74
C VAL A 100 -16.10 -1.44 13.04
N LEU A 101 -16.73 -0.93 11.99
CA LEU A 101 -17.81 0.05 12.04
C LEU A 101 -19.00 -0.47 11.23
N PRO A 102 -20.19 -0.63 11.81
CA PRO A 102 -21.42 -0.88 11.09
C PRO A 102 -21.76 0.24 10.10
N PHE A 103 -22.43 -0.08 8.98
CA PHE A 103 -22.82 0.94 7.99
C PHE A 103 -23.80 1.98 8.55
N ASP A 104 -24.70 1.58 9.45
CA ASP A 104 -25.67 2.46 10.12
C ASP A 104 -25.03 3.44 11.12
N GLU A 105 -23.80 3.17 11.56
CA GLU A 105 -23.03 4.11 12.35
C GLU A 105 -22.36 5.19 11.48
N ILE A 106 -22.32 5.05 10.16
CA ILE A 106 -21.66 5.99 9.25
C ILE A 106 -22.70 6.93 8.65
N ALA A 107 -22.63 8.21 9.02
CA ALA A 107 -23.50 9.24 8.50
C ALA A 107 -23.11 9.69 7.08
N THR A 108 -21.81 9.88 6.82
CA THR A 108 -21.29 10.27 5.51
C THR A 108 -19.79 10.01 5.38
N VAL A 109 -19.29 10.08 4.15
CA VAL A 109 -17.87 10.05 3.82
C VAL A 109 -17.50 11.42 3.24
N GLU A 110 -16.51 12.09 3.80
CA GLU A 110 -16.01 13.38 3.29
C GLU A 110 -14.53 13.31 2.93
N LEU A 111 -14.06 14.30 2.18
CA LEU A 111 -12.65 14.45 1.82
C LEU A 111 -12.05 15.60 2.62
N GLU A 112 -11.02 15.29 3.39
CA GLU A 112 -10.24 16.25 4.14
C GLU A 112 -8.93 16.54 3.40
N GLU A 113 -8.59 17.82 3.21
CA GLU A 113 -7.29 18.21 2.67
C GLU A 113 -6.21 18.07 3.74
N ILE A 114 -5.20 17.26 3.44
CA ILE A 114 -4.02 17.09 4.28
C ILE A 114 -2.77 17.49 3.50
N ARG A 115 -1.74 17.95 4.21
CA ARG A 115 -0.41 18.16 3.64
C ARG A 115 0.47 16.97 3.99
N ARG A 116 1.17 16.42 2.99
CA ARG A 116 2.12 15.34 3.20
C ARG A 116 3.51 15.79 2.77
N ASP A 117 4.46 15.61 3.68
CA ASP A 117 5.88 15.63 3.37
C ASP A 117 6.19 14.39 2.53
N VAL A 118 6.30 14.61 1.22
CA VAL A 118 6.86 13.63 0.30
C VAL A 118 8.36 13.81 0.29
N SER A 119 9.10 12.70 0.18
CA SER A 119 10.57 12.62 0.18
C SER A 119 11.32 13.57 -0.78
N THR A 120 10.61 14.33 -1.61
CA THR A 120 11.09 15.48 -2.40
C THR A 120 11.26 16.78 -1.61
N GLY A 121 10.80 16.86 -0.36
CA GLY A 121 11.01 18.03 0.54
C GLY A 121 9.97 19.14 0.44
N ASP A 122 8.92 18.96 -0.35
CA ASP A 122 7.82 19.92 -0.50
C ASP A 122 6.52 19.33 0.05
N ASP A 123 5.80 20.12 0.86
CA ASP A 123 4.43 19.83 1.29
C ASP A 123 3.49 19.87 0.09
N VAL A 124 3.01 18.71 -0.34
CA VAL A 124 2.03 18.60 -1.43
C VAL A 124 0.65 18.38 -0.82
N PRO A 125 -0.42 19.03 -1.34
CA PRO A 125 -1.78 18.77 -0.89
C PRO A 125 -2.26 17.39 -1.37
N TYR A 126 -2.88 16.64 -0.46
CA TYR A 126 -3.56 15.38 -0.72
C TYR A 126 -4.96 15.43 -0.11
N LEU A 127 -5.87 14.64 -0.66
CA LEU A 127 -7.22 14.49 -0.11
C LEU A 127 -7.34 13.13 0.58
N ARG A 128 -7.76 13.14 1.82
CA ARG A 128 -7.94 11.95 2.66
C ARG A 128 -9.43 11.70 2.86
N PRO A 129 -9.94 10.49 2.57
CA PRO A 129 -11.30 10.13 2.94
C PRO A 129 -11.44 10.02 4.46
N VAL A 130 -12.56 10.51 4.98
CA VAL A 130 -12.88 10.56 6.39
C VAL A 130 -14.32 10.08 6.59
N LEU A 131 -14.53 9.17 7.54
CA LEU A 131 -15.87 8.69 7.88
C LEU A 131 -16.44 9.55 9.01
N HIS A 132 -17.58 10.19 8.77
CA HIS A 132 -18.34 10.87 9.80
C HIS A 132 -19.35 9.90 10.38
N LEU A 133 -19.28 9.66 11.68
CA LEU A 133 -20.18 8.76 12.37
C LEU A 133 -21.45 9.50 12.82
N THR A 134 -22.55 8.77 12.96
CA THR A 134 -23.83 9.29 13.47
C THR A 134 -23.73 9.77 14.91
N SER A 135 -22.73 9.28 15.66
CA SER A 135 -22.36 9.76 17.00
C SER A 135 -21.74 11.17 17.00
N GLY A 136 -21.39 11.72 15.83
CA GLY A 136 -20.61 12.95 15.68
C GLY A 136 -19.10 12.75 15.76
N GLU A 137 -18.62 11.52 15.99
CA GLU A 137 -17.19 11.19 15.91
C GLU A 137 -16.72 11.21 14.46
N ILE A 138 -15.50 11.69 14.25
CA ILE A 138 -14.82 11.67 12.96
C ILE A 138 -13.77 10.56 13.00
N ALA A 139 -13.90 9.56 12.14
CA ALA A 139 -12.97 8.45 11.99
C ALA A 139 -12.15 8.65 10.69
N PRO A 140 -11.00 9.36 10.74
CA PRO A 140 -10.15 9.54 9.58
C PRO A 140 -9.47 8.23 9.18
N LEU A 141 -9.30 8.01 7.88
CA LEU A 141 -8.42 6.95 7.39
C LEU A 141 -6.95 7.29 7.65
N ASP A 142 -6.04 6.32 7.45
CA ASP A 142 -4.60 6.59 7.55
C ASP A 142 -4.17 7.57 6.44
N GLU A 143 -3.24 8.47 6.76
CA GLU A 143 -2.72 9.46 5.81
C GLU A 143 -2.15 8.84 4.53
N ARG A 144 -1.67 7.58 4.60
CA ARG A 144 -1.18 6.85 3.42
C ARG A 144 -2.27 6.47 2.43
N MET A 145 -3.53 6.51 2.83
CA MET A 145 -4.70 6.29 1.97
C MET A 145 -5.16 7.58 1.27
N SER A 146 -4.48 8.70 1.51
CA SER A 146 -4.76 9.96 0.83
C SER A 146 -4.38 9.91 -0.66
N VAL A 147 -5.14 10.65 -1.46
CA VAL A 147 -5.07 10.66 -2.91
C VAL A 147 -4.65 12.04 -3.39
N LYS A 148 -3.61 12.10 -4.22
CA LYS A 148 -3.07 13.36 -4.76
C LYS A 148 -4.01 14.01 -5.79
N ARG A 149 -4.70 13.20 -6.58
CA ARG A 149 -5.53 13.63 -7.71
C ARG A 149 -6.97 13.89 -7.22
N PRO A 150 -7.49 15.13 -7.31
CA PRO A 150 -8.81 15.48 -6.77
C PRO A 150 -9.97 14.72 -7.40
N ASP A 151 -9.97 14.61 -8.72
CA ASP A 151 -10.93 13.84 -9.53
C ASP A 151 -11.02 12.40 -9.03
N ARG A 152 -9.88 11.75 -8.85
CA ARG A 152 -9.81 10.36 -8.36
C ARG A 152 -10.22 10.25 -6.90
N ALA A 153 -9.89 11.24 -6.07
CA ALA A 153 -10.29 11.25 -4.65
C ALA A 153 -11.82 11.35 -4.51
N GLN A 154 -12.45 12.18 -5.36
CA GLN A 154 -13.90 12.35 -5.41
C GLN A 154 -14.59 11.06 -5.87
N GLU A 155 -14.09 10.43 -6.94
CA GLU A 155 -14.60 9.14 -7.42
C GLU A 155 -14.54 8.06 -6.32
N ILE A 156 -13.42 7.97 -5.59
CA ILE A 156 -13.27 7.01 -4.48
C ILE A 156 -14.25 7.31 -3.35
N ALA A 157 -14.41 8.58 -2.96
CA ALA A 157 -15.34 8.96 -1.89
C ALA A 157 -16.79 8.69 -2.29
N GLU A 158 -17.16 8.94 -3.55
CA GLU A 158 -18.49 8.65 -4.08
C GLU A 158 -18.78 7.15 -4.09
N GLN A 159 -17.85 6.34 -4.59
CA GLN A 159 -17.95 4.87 -4.52
C GLN A 159 -18.12 4.37 -3.07
N MET A 160 -17.36 4.91 -2.12
CA MET A 160 -17.52 4.55 -0.70
C MET A 160 -18.92 4.88 -0.18
N ARG A 161 -19.47 6.06 -0.52
CA ARG A 161 -20.84 6.44 -0.13
C ARG A 161 -21.88 5.52 -0.77
N GLU A 162 -21.74 5.21 -2.04
CA GLU A 162 -22.65 4.29 -2.75
C GLU A 162 -22.69 2.92 -2.08
N ILE A 163 -21.52 2.38 -1.70
CA ILE A 163 -21.43 1.08 -1.01
C ILE A 163 -22.13 1.11 0.35
N ILE A 164 -22.02 2.19 1.11
CA ILE A 164 -22.64 2.32 2.44
C ILE A 164 -24.17 2.51 2.32
N ALA A 165 -24.63 3.17 1.25
CA ALA A 165 -26.04 3.49 1.03
C ALA A 165 -26.88 2.30 0.52
N GLU A 166 -26.24 1.23 0.03
CA GLU A 166 -26.88 -0.03 -0.39
C GLU A 166 -27.41 -0.86 0.79
#